data_AF-A0A1V5T7B3-F1
#
_entry.id   AF-A0A1V5T7B3-F1
#
_cell.length_a   1.000
_cell.length_b   1.000
_cell.length_c   1.000
_cell.angle_alpha   90.00
_cell.angle_beta   90.00
_cell.angle_gamma   90.00
#
_symmetry.space_group_name_H-M   'P 1'
#
loop_
_entity.id
_entity.type
_entity.pdbx_description
1 polymer ?
#
loop_
_entity_poly.entity_id
_entity_poly.type
_entity_poly.pdbx_seq_one_letter_code
_entity_poly.pdbx_strand_id
1 'polypeptide(L)'
;MRAADFLFTKPKTRGAVFFEKLGASALSLFITQAFFYALSFGALYLLAGQKVPFRPFALVSLSFTPLQFFFFSLGALVATAARRIKSVVSVSVGLAVGCFLLSMVSNLTGSAALRYVSPMRYFDTNYILLHGAYEPTFLWLSLSLTVLMGALAFVLYVKRDIRAV
;
A
#
# COMPACT_ATOMS: atom_id res chain seq x y z
N MET A 1 -32.59 17.75 -8.74
CA MET A 1 -31.33 18.35 -8.23
C MET A 1 -30.49 17.26 -7.59
N ARG A 2 -29.27 17.04 -8.07
CA ARG A 2 -28.33 16.05 -7.50
C ARG A 2 -27.48 16.77 -6.45
N ALA A 3 -27.20 16.13 -5.32
CA ALA A 3 -26.34 16.66 -4.24
C ALA A 3 -24.92 17.07 -4.69
N ALA A 4 -24.53 16.75 -5.92
CA ALA A 4 -23.30 17.21 -6.55
C ALA A 4 -23.26 18.74 -6.78
N ASP A 5 -24.39 19.38 -7.11
CA ASP A 5 -24.41 20.80 -7.47
C ASP A 5 -24.25 21.73 -6.24
N PHE A 6 -24.50 21.22 -5.03
CA PHE A 6 -24.36 21.98 -3.79
C PHE A 6 -22.92 22.01 -3.27
N LEU A 7 -22.06 21.05 -3.65
CA LEU A 7 -20.67 21.01 -3.21
C LEU A 7 -19.77 22.00 -3.96
N PHE A 8 -20.17 22.43 -5.16
CA PHE A 8 -19.40 23.35 -6.00
C PHE A 8 -19.56 24.83 -5.62
N THR A 9 -20.38 25.16 -4.62
CA THR A 9 -20.53 26.54 -4.13
C THR A 9 -19.48 26.93 -3.07
N LYS A 10 -18.70 25.96 -2.56
CA LYS A 10 -17.55 26.24 -1.66
C LYS A 10 -16.25 26.13 -2.46
N PRO A 11 -15.35 27.14 -2.42
CA PRO A 11 -14.12 27.13 -3.18
C PRO A 11 -13.09 26.23 -2.50
N LYS A 12 -13.33 24.92 -2.50
CA LYS A 12 -12.30 23.94 -2.14
C LYS A 12 -11.41 23.74 -3.36
N THR A 13 -10.13 24.03 -3.22
CA THR A 13 -9.14 23.71 -4.25
C THR A 13 -9.20 22.20 -4.52
N ARG A 14 -9.18 21.77 -5.77
CA ARG A 14 -9.37 20.35 -6.12
C ARG A 14 -8.23 19.46 -5.61
N GLY A 15 -7.06 20.04 -5.34
CA GLY A 15 -6.01 19.38 -4.56
C GLY A 15 -6.46 19.03 -3.14
N ALA A 16 -7.22 19.91 -2.46
CA ALA A 16 -7.80 19.59 -1.15
C ALA A 16 -8.79 18.42 -1.24
N VAL A 17 -9.59 18.32 -2.31
CA VAL A 17 -10.49 17.16 -2.52
C VAL A 17 -9.70 15.86 -2.68
N PHE A 18 -8.57 15.90 -3.38
CA PHE A 18 -7.68 14.74 -3.52
C PHE A 18 -7.09 14.31 -2.16
N PHE A 19 -6.56 15.26 -1.38
CA PHE A 19 -6.02 14.97 -0.05
C PHE A 19 -7.10 14.54 0.95
N GLU A 20 -8.32 15.08 0.87
CA GLU A 20 -9.46 14.63 1.68
C GLU A 20 -9.82 13.18 1.37
N LYS A 21 -9.87 12.81 0.08
CA LYS A 21 -10.12 11.42 -0.33
C LYS A 21 -8.99 10.48 0.07
N LEU A 22 -7.73 10.88 -0.12
CA LEU A 22 -6.58 10.10 0.31
C LEU A 22 -6.57 9.94 1.82
N GLY A 23 -6.85 11.00 2.58
CA GLY A 23 -6.92 10.98 4.04
C GLY A 23 -8.03 10.06 4.55
N ALA A 24 -9.24 10.16 3.99
CA ALA A 24 -10.34 9.25 4.33
C ALA A 24 -9.99 7.78 4.03
N SER A 25 -9.37 7.52 2.87
CA SER A 25 -8.95 6.17 2.49
C SER A 25 -7.82 5.65 3.38
N ALA A 26 -6.83 6.49 3.70
CA ALA A 26 -5.75 6.17 4.61
C ALA A 26 -6.27 5.86 6.02
N LEU A 27 -7.25 6.63 6.52
CA LEU A 27 -7.92 6.36 7.79
C LEU A 27 -8.56 4.96 7.78
N SER A 28 -9.29 4.62 6.71
CA SER A 28 -9.89 3.28 6.60
C SER A 28 -8.83 2.17 6.61
N LEU A 29 -7.69 2.38 5.94
CA LEU A 29 -6.56 1.45 5.98
C LEU A 29 -5.96 1.33 7.37
N PHE A 30 -5.77 2.44 8.09
CA PHE A 30 -5.26 2.43 9.46
C PHE A 30 -6.19 1.69 10.42
N ILE A 31 -7.52 1.86 10.29
CA ILE A 31 -8.50 1.13 11.10
C ILE A 31 -8.38 -0.37 10.83
N THR A 32 -8.32 -0.77 9.56
CA THR A 32 -8.15 -2.18 9.18
C THR A 32 -6.83 -2.74 9.72
N GLN A 33 -5.73 -2.00 9.62
CA GLN A 33 -4.43 -2.41 10.18
C GLN A 33 -4.47 -2.57 11.68
N ALA A 34 -5.02 -1.59 12.40
CA ALA A 34 -5.13 -1.65 13.84
C ALA A 34 -5.93 -2.87 14.29
N PHE A 35 -7.03 -3.17 13.58
CA PHE A 35 -7.82 -4.38 13.83
C PHE A 35 -7.00 -5.65 13.60
N PHE A 36 -6.30 -5.78 12.46
CA PHE A 36 -5.45 -6.94 12.19
C PHE A 36 -4.34 -7.10 13.21
N TYR A 37 -3.68 -6.01 13.63
CA TYR A 37 -2.64 -6.06 14.65
C TYR A 37 -3.21 -6.49 16.00
N ALA A 38 -4.32 -5.91 16.45
CA ALA A 38 -4.97 -6.32 17.69
C ALA A 38 -5.30 -7.83 17.67
N LEU A 39 -5.83 -8.33 16.54
CA LEU A 39 -6.19 -9.73 16.39
C LEU A 39 -4.95 -10.64 16.37
N SER A 40 -3.90 -10.25 15.64
CA SER A 40 -2.65 -11.02 15.55
C SER A 40 -1.90 -11.08 16.89
N PHE A 41 -1.76 -9.95 17.60
CA PHE A 41 -1.14 -9.93 18.92
C PHE A 41 -2.00 -10.64 19.97
N GLY A 42 -3.33 -10.50 19.90
CA GLY A 42 -4.26 -11.23 20.76
C GLY A 42 -4.17 -12.74 20.55
N ALA A 43 -4.15 -13.20 19.30
CA ALA A 43 -3.98 -14.61 18.96
C ALA A 43 -2.62 -15.15 19.44
N LEU A 44 -1.54 -14.38 19.26
CA LEU A 44 -0.22 -14.76 19.76
C LEU A 44 -0.23 -14.97 21.28
N TYR A 45 -0.82 -14.03 22.02
CA TYR A 45 -0.93 -14.10 23.47
C TYR A 45 -1.74 -15.32 23.94
N LEU A 46 -2.87 -15.61 23.26
CA LEU A 46 -3.77 -16.70 23.62
C LEU A 46 -3.26 -18.09 23.22
N LEU A 47 -2.63 -18.25 22.04
CA LEU A 47 -2.26 -19.56 21.49
C LEU A 47 -0.83 -19.98 21.84
N ALA A 48 0.13 -19.05 21.79
CA ALA A 48 1.56 -19.39 21.89
C ALA A 48 2.17 -19.06 23.26
N GLY A 49 1.47 -18.31 24.11
CA GLY A 49 2.02 -17.79 25.37
C GLY A 49 3.29 -16.95 25.17
N GLN A 50 4.17 -16.92 26.18
CA GLN A 50 5.45 -16.17 26.17
C GLN A 50 6.56 -16.80 25.30
N LYS A 51 6.29 -17.88 24.54
CA LYS A 51 7.34 -18.62 23.80
C LYS A 51 7.79 -17.92 22.52
N VAL A 52 7.00 -17.01 21.96
CA VAL A 52 7.36 -16.28 20.74
C VAL A 52 8.03 -14.97 21.12
N PRO A 53 9.23 -14.67 20.61
CA PRO A 53 9.87 -13.39 20.88
C PRO A 53 9.03 -12.26 20.28
N PHE A 54 8.64 -11.30 21.14
CA PHE A 54 7.75 -10.19 20.77
C PHE A 54 8.33 -9.32 19.63
N ARG A 55 9.64 -9.05 19.67
CA ARG A 55 10.30 -8.12 18.75
C ARG A 55 10.32 -8.60 17.29
N PRO A 56 10.75 -9.84 16.95
CA PRO A 56 10.68 -10.33 15.58
C PRO A 56 9.24 -10.44 15.07
N PHE A 57 8.30 -10.85 15.92
CA PHE A 57 6.87 -10.90 15.55
C PHE A 57 6.32 -9.50 15.22
N ALA A 58 6.64 -8.51 16.03
CA ALA A 58 6.26 -7.13 15.78
C ALA A 58 6.87 -6.59 14.48
N LEU A 59 8.14 -6.90 14.19
CA LEU A 59 8.78 -6.50 12.93
C LEU A 59 8.15 -7.16 11.70
N VAL A 60 7.85 -8.46 11.75
CA VAL A 60 7.16 -9.15 10.66
C VAL A 60 5.76 -8.55 10.45
N SER A 61 5.01 -8.34 11.53
CA SER A 61 3.67 -7.72 11.47
C SER A 61 3.73 -6.29 10.92
N LEU A 62 4.73 -5.51 11.34
CA LEU A 62 4.92 -4.13 10.92
C LEU A 62 5.36 -4.03 9.45
N SER A 63 5.95 -5.08 8.87
CA SER A 63 6.32 -5.14 7.44
C SER A 63 5.11 -5.02 6.50
N PHE A 64 3.92 -5.39 6.96
CA PHE A 64 2.69 -5.22 6.19
C PHE A 64 2.32 -3.75 5.97
N THR A 65 2.70 -2.86 6.90
CA THR A 65 2.37 -1.43 6.81
C THR A 65 3.00 -0.74 5.58
N PRO A 66 4.34 -0.76 5.37
CA PRO A 66 4.95 -0.14 4.19
C PRO A 66 4.47 -0.80 2.89
N LEU A 67 4.23 -2.12 2.89
CA LEU A 67 3.68 -2.83 1.73
C LEU A 67 2.25 -2.37 1.41
N GLN A 68 1.42 -2.14 2.42
CA GLN A 68 0.06 -1.65 2.24
C GLN A 68 0.04 -0.22 1.69
N PHE A 69 0.92 0.67 2.18
CA PHE A 69 1.07 2.01 1.62
C PHE A 69 1.55 1.97 0.16
N PHE A 70 2.43 1.05 -0.18
CA PHE A 70 2.84 0.83 -1.57
C PHE A 70 1.64 0.50 -2.46
N PHE A 71 0.83 -0.50 -2.08
CA PHE A 71 -0.36 -0.87 -2.85
C PHE A 71 -1.44 0.22 -2.85
N PHE A 72 -1.54 1.01 -1.78
CA PHE A 72 -2.42 2.18 -1.72
C PHE A 72 -2.01 3.25 -2.74
N SER A 73 -0.73 3.63 -2.79
CA SER A 73 -0.21 4.56 -3.78
C SER A 73 -0.33 4.03 -5.21
N LEU A 74 -0.06 2.73 -5.42
CA LEU A 74 -0.26 2.09 -6.72
C LEU A 74 -1.72 2.12 -7.15
N GLY A 75 -2.65 1.80 -6.24
CA GLY A 75 -4.09 1.88 -6.47
C GLY A 75 -4.55 3.29 -6.82
N ALA A 76 -4.04 4.30 -6.11
CA ALA A 76 -4.31 5.71 -6.41
C ALA A 76 -3.76 6.12 -7.79
N LEU A 77 -2.57 5.66 -8.17
CA LEU A 77 -2.00 5.90 -9.49
C LEU A 77 -2.85 5.24 -10.59
N VAL A 78 -3.25 3.98 -10.41
CA VAL A 78 -4.11 3.28 -11.38
C VAL A 78 -5.47 3.94 -11.50
N ALA A 79 -6.07 4.35 -10.38
CA ALA A 79 -7.35 5.05 -10.33
C ALA A 79 -7.32 6.41 -11.06
N THR A 80 -6.21 7.14 -10.95
CA THR A 80 -6.03 8.44 -11.60
C THR A 80 -5.58 8.33 -13.05
N ALA A 81 -4.83 7.27 -13.41
CA ALA A 81 -4.35 7.01 -14.77
C ALA A 81 -5.41 6.36 -15.67
N ALA A 82 -6.26 5.49 -15.15
CA ALA A 82 -7.34 4.89 -15.93
C ALA A 82 -8.42 5.94 -16.25
N ARG A 83 -8.86 6.03 -17.52
CA ARG A 83 -9.95 6.95 -17.93
C ARG A 83 -11.33 6.43 -17.53
N ARG A 84 -11.52 5.10 -17.55
CA ARG A 84 -12.70 4.39 -17.05
C ARG A 84 -12.27 3.04 -16.52
N ILE A 85 -12.54 2.79 -15.25
CA ILE A 85 -12.41 1.47 -14.66
C ILE A 85 -13.81 0.85 -14.63
N LYS A 86 -14.04 -0.21 -15.41
CA LYS A 86 -15.35 -0.91 -15.42
C LYS A 86 -15.64 -1.60 -14.10
N SER A 87 -14.61 -2.18 -13.47
CA SER A 87 -14.67 -2.83 -12.16
C SER A 87 -13.36 -2.59 -11.41
N VAL A 88 -13.42 -1.83 -10.31
CA VAL A 88 -12.25 -1.56 -9.45
C VAL A 88 -11.76 -2.84 -8.80
N VAL A 89 -12.70 -3.71 -8.39
CA VAL A 89 -12.40 -4.99 -7.74
C VAL A 89 -11.56 -5.89 -8.65
N SER A 90 -11.93 -6.03 -9.92
CA SER A 90 -11.22 -6.91 -10.86
C SER A 90 -9.79 -6.44 -11.11
N VAL A 91 -9.58 -5.13 -11.23
CA VAL A 91 -8.23 -4.56 -11.42
C VAL A 91 -7.37 -4.78 -10.18
N SER A 92 -7.92 -4.52 -8.99
CA SER A 92 -7.20 -4.73 -7.72
C SER A 92 -6.81 -6.19 -7.51
N VAL A 93 -7.73 -7.13 -7.74
CA VAL A 93 -7.45 -8.56 -7.63
C VAL A 93 -6.38 -8.99 -8.63
N GLY A 94 -6.49 -8.56 -9.88
CA GLY A 94 -5.48 -8.86 -10.91
C GLY A 94 -4.09 -8.34 -10.54
N LEU A 95 -3.99 -7.13 -10.01
CA LEU A 95 -2.72 -6.56 -9.53
C LEU A 95 -2.15 -7.35 -8.34
N ALA A 96 -2.98 -7.68 -7.36
CA ALA A 96 -2.54 -8.44 -6.19
C ALA A 96 -2.02 -9.83 -6.58
N VAL A 97 -2.76 -10.56 -7.43
CA VAL A 97 -2.35 -11.87 -7.93
C VAL A 97 -1.10 -11.76 -8.80
N GLY A 98 -1.01 -10.76 -9.68
CA GLY A 98 0.17 -10.53 -10.51
C GLY A 98 1.43 -10.27 -9.69
N CYS A 99 1.35 -9.40 -8.67
CA CYS A 99 2.46 -9.15 -7.75
C CYS A 99 2.83 -10.39 -6.92
N PHE A 100 1.85 -11.19 -6.52
CA PHE A 100 2.09 -12.44 -5.80
C PHE A 100 2.81 -13.47 -6.67
N LEU A 101 2.38 -13.66 -7.91
CA LEU A 101 3.04 -14.56 -8.86
C LEU A 101 4.48 -14.09 -9.15
N LEU A 102 4.68 -12.78 -9.34
CA LEU A 102 6.01 -12.21 -9.53
C LEU A 102 6.93 -12.48 -8.32
N SER A 103 6.38 -12.33 -7.11
CA SER A 103 7.07 -12.68 -5.86
C SER A 103 7.47 -14.15 -5.81
N MET A 104 6.55 -15.05 -6.18
CA MET A 104 6.82 -16.50 -6.23
C MET A 104 7.91 -16.85 -7.25
N VAL A 105 7.84 -16.31 -8.46
CA VAL A 105 8.87 -16.53 -9.50
C VAL A 105 10.22 -15.99 -9.04
N SER A 106 10.25 -14.80 -8.44
CA SER A 106 11.47 -14.25 -7.86
C SER A 106 12.05 -15.17 -6.78
N ASN A 107 11.19 -15.77 -5.95
CA ASN A 107 11.59 -16.70 -4.89
C ASN A 107 12.26 -17.96 -5.45
N LEU A 108 11.63 -18.58 -6.44
CA LEU A 108 12.13 -19.80 -7.09
C LEU A 108 13.42 -19.58 -7.88
N THR A 109 13.54 -18.45 -8.57
CA THR A 109 14.72 -18.16 -9.41
C THR A 109 15.94 -17.69 -8.62
N GLY A 110 15.76 -17.27 -7.37
CA GLY A 110 16.84 -16.71 -6.54
C GLY A 110 17.49 -15.43 -7.12
N SER A 111 16.94 -14.87 -8.21
CA SER A 111 17.55 -13.74 -8.92
C SER A 111 17.43 -12.46 -8.10
N ALA A 112 18.57 -11.86 -7.78
CA ALA A 112 18.64 -10.58 -7.08
C ALA A 112 17.91 -9.47 -7.85
N ALA A 113 17.98 -9.47 -9.19
CA ALA A 113 17.32 -8.48 -10.04
C ALA A 113 15.78 -8.54 -9.90
N LEU A 114 15.20 -9.75 -9.85
CA LEU A 114 13.75 -9.91 -9.72
C LEU A 114 13.25 -9.47 -8.33
N ARG A 115 14.10 -9.52 -7.31
CA ARG A 115 13.74 -9.05 -5.95
C ARG A 115 13.47 -7.55 -5.94
N TYR A 116 14.19 -6.75 -6.74
CA TYR A 116 13.97 -5.30 -6.83
C TYR A 116 12.62 -4.92 -7.45
N VAL A 117 12.05 -5.77 -8.30
CA VAL A 117 10.76 -5.50 -8.97
C VAL A 117 9.58 -6.12 -8.19
N SER A 118 9.86 -6.93 -7.17
CA SER A 118 8.86 -7.67 -6.39
C SER A 118 8.63 -7.01 -5.03
N PRO A 119 7.69 -6.05 -4.89
CA PRO A 119 7.47 -5.32 -3.64
C PRO A 119 7.12 -6.25 -2.46
N MET A 120 6.44 -7.37 -2.73
CA MET A 120 6.13 -8.39 -1.73
C MET A 120 7.37 -9.13 -1.19
N ARG A 121 8.55 -8.98 -1.80
CA ARG A 121 9.83 -9.56 -1.36
C ARG A 121 10.78 -8.57 -0.69
N TYR A 122 10.38 -7.32 -0.57
CA TYR A 122 11.20 -6.29 0.08
C TYR A 122 11.42 -6.60 1.57
N PHE A 123 10.43 -7.23 2.21
CA PHE A 123 10.49 -7.63 3.61
C PHE A 123 10.62 -9.16 3.71
N ASP A 124 11.86 -9.65 3.80
CA ASP A 124 12.14 -11.08 3.97
C ASP A 124 12.04 -11.48 5.45
N THR A 125 11.11 -12.39 5.76
CA THR A 125 10.91 -12.90 7.12
C THR A 125 12.18 -13.53 7.68
N ASN A 126 12.98 -14.26 6.89
CA ASN A 126 14.21 -14.87 7.37
C ASN A 126 15.25 -13.81 7.76
N TYR A 127 15.38 -12.75 6.95
CA TYR A 127 16.28 -11.65 7.28
C TYR A 127 15.87 -10.97 8.59
N ILE A 128 14.57 -10.71 8.77
CA ILE A 128 14.01 -10.08 9.98
C ILE A 128 14.24 -10.95 11.22
N LEU A 129 14.04 -12.26 11.11
CA LEU A 129 14.25 -13.21 12.21
C LEU A 129 15.74 -13.30 12.62
N LEU A 130 16.66 -13.27 11.64
CA LEU A 130 18.10 -13.38 11.90
C LEU A 130 18.72 -12.07 12.42
N HIS A 131 18.34 -10.92 11.85
CA HIS A 131 18.98 -9.64 12.15
C HIS A 131 18.18 -8.76 13.12
N GLY A 132 16.90 -9.09 13.37
CA GLY A 132 16.03 -8.27 14.23
C GLY A 132 15.80 -6.85 13.68
N ALA A 133 15.94 -6.65 12.37
CA ALA A 133 15.80 -5.38 11.68
C ALA A 133 15.37 -5.60 10.22
N TYR A 134 14.89 -4.55 9.56
CA TYR A 134 14.65 -4.55 8.12
C TYR A 134 15.94 -4.36 7.34
N GLU A 135 15.98 -4.91 6.14
CA GLU A 135 17.06 -4.66 5.20
C GLU A 135 16.94 -3.21 4.68
N PRO A 136 17.91 -2.33 4.99
CA PRO A 136 17.75 -0.89 4.78
C PRO A 136 17.54 -0.54 3.30
N THR A 137 18.21 -1.25 2.40
CA THR A 137 18.09 -1.08 0.94
C THR A 137 16.64 -1.23 0.48
N PHE A 138 15.97 -2.31 0.88
CA PHE A 138 14.59 -2.58 0.47
C PHE A 138 13.58 -1.73 1.21
N LEU A 139 13.88 -1.34 2.46
CA LEU A 139 13.05 -0.39 3.21
C LEU A 139 12.99 0.96 2.48
N TRP A 140 14.14 1.56 2.16
CA TRP A 140 14.20 2.84 1.45
C TRP A 140 13.65 2.75 0.03
N LEU A 141 13.88 1.61 -0.66
CA LEU A 141 13.28 1.36 -1.97
C LEU A 141 11.74 1.33 -1.89
N SER A 142 11.17 0.62 -0.92
CA SER A 142 9.72 0.58 -0.71
C SER A 142 9.12 1.96 -0.46
N LEU A 143 9.81 2.77 0.36
CA LEU A 143 9.36 4.10 0.74
C LEU A 143 9.43 5.07 -0.43
N SER A 144 10.57 5.09 -1.13
CA SER A 144 10.78 5.95 -2.29
C SER A 144 9.81 5.63 -3.42
N LEU A 145 9.55 4.35 -3.70
CA LEU A 145 8.61 3.95 -4.74
C LEU A 145 7.16 4.32 -4.36
N THR A 146 6.78 4.16 -3.09
CA THR A 146 5.48 4.60 -2.56
C THR A 146 5.26 6.11 -2.75
N VAL A 147 6.27 6.92 -2.40
CA VAL A 147 6.22 8.39 -2.55
C VAL A 147 6.17 8.78 -4.02
N LEU A 148 6.98 8.14 -4.87
CA LEU A 148 7.01 8.40 -6.31
C LEU A 148 5.64 8.11 -6.95
N MET A 149 5.04 6.95 -6.67
CA MET A 149 3.72 6.59 -7.20
C MET A 149 2.64 7.55 -6.70
N GLY A 150 2.68 7.94 -5.42
CA GLY A 150 1.75 8.92 -4.86
C GLY A 150 1.88 10.31 -5.51
N ALA A 151 3.11 10.78 -5.73
CA ALA A 151 3.38 12.05 -6.40
C ALA A 151 2.91 12.02 -7.86
N LEU A 152 3.16 10.92 -8.59
CA LEU A 152 2.67 10.73 -9.96
C LEU A 152 1.14 10.74 -10.01
N ALA A 153 0.47 10.07 -9.07
CA ALA A 153 -0.99 10.07 -8.97
C ALA A 153 -1.53 11.49 -8.77
N PHE A 154 -0.91 12.28 -7.88
CA PHE A 154 -1.26 13.68 -7.66
C PHE A 154 -1.08 14.54 -8.93
N VAL A 155 0.08 14.43 -9.59
CA VAL A 155 0.36 15.20 -10.82
C VAL A 155 -0.61 14.84 -11.94
N LEU A 156 -0.93 13.55 -12.12
CA LEU A 156 -1.92 13.11 -13.12
C LEU A 156 -3.33 13.61 -12.80
N TYR A 157 -3.71 13.62 -11.51
CA TYR A 157 -5.00 14.14 -11.06
C TYR A 157 -5.14 15.62 -11.40
N VAL A 158 -4.13 16.44 -11.11
CA VAL A 158 -4.13 17.89 -11.40
C VAL A 158 -4.07 18.16 -12.92
N LYS A 159 -3.20 17.46 -13.67
CA LYS A 159 -3.03 17.69 -15.12
C LYS A 159 -4.24 17.33 -15.96
N ARG A 160 -5.03 16.32 -15.56
CA ARG A 160 -6.24 15.92 -16.31
C ARG A 160 -7.35 16.97 -16.27
N ASP A 161 -7.32 17.86 -15.29
CA ASP A 161 -8.35 18.88 -15.13
C ASP A 161 -8.22 20.03 -16.15
N ILE A 162 -6.99 20.33 -16.58
CA ILE A 162 -6.70 21.40 -17.57
C ILE A 162 -7.34 21.11 -18.93
N ARG A 163 -7.66 19.83 -19.21
CA ARG A 163 -8.20 19.39 -20.51
C ARG A 163 -9.73 19.23 -20.53
N ALA A 164 -10.42 19.59 -19.44
CA ALA A 164 -11.86 19.44 -19.28
C ALA A 164 -12.63 20.77 -19.13
N VAL A 165 -11.96 21.90 -19.43
CA VAL A 165 -12.59 23.22 -19.61
C VAL A 165 -12.64 23.53 -21.10
#